data_AF-A0A068TH94-F1
#
_entry.id   AF-A0A068TH94-F1
#
_cell.length_a   1.000
_cell.length_b   1.000
_cell.length_c   1.000
_cell.angle_alpha   90.00
_cell.angle_beta   90.00
_cell.angle_gamma   90.00
#
_symmetry.space_group_name_H-M   'P 1'
#
loop_
_entity.id
_entity.type
_entity.pdbx_description
1 polymer ?
#
loop_
_entity_poly.entity_id
_entity_poly.type
_entity_poly.pdbx_seq_one_letter_code
_entity_poly.pdbx_strand_id
1 'polypeptide(L)'
;MLQQGKPDSAQPLVTVHNPMGYPPKVSRKQPADRPTSLDGKVVYLVDSRFDDSLELLKEVEAWFARNMPSVDVRIRQMANTYSKDDPQLWEEIKANGHAAIIGVGHCSTCAPAVTTHAITLETKYGVPTAAIHTEKFDKVVRSVAKMGGLSQQPLVFVPQPVMGKTPEELRAYVEGPDPISGKPVMKEIIEALTVGLSASAEDAQFERSTPRLVEPDTEDNLHAAFLRNNWTDKLPIILPTDARVADMLAATSRKPDEVVGHMQPTTNRGLWEYTVEKVAVNAVMAGASPEYFPVILALAAAQVSARGSTSSSAAAMAVVNGPVRNEIGMNCGVGALGPYSHANATIGRAFGLLSQNLQGGSVVGETFMGSLGNNYTYNNLTFAENEERSPWEPLHVQKGFDARTSTVSIFHGCRSTTFSLGLRKEYWREHVRDMLLGTDAITAPTLVLDPICARQFIDRGGFVNKQDLLDFIYETAQMPAGRYWDLQLVQNYIYPRATFGEEPMAGKLKPGKDELVHIFRPQDINVVVVGGESNGYWQIYGAHYRTTVSVDDWR
;
A
#
# COMPACT_ATOMS: atom_id res chain seq x y z
N MET A 1 18.56 -24.17 -18.42
CA MET A 1 19.65 -24.48 -19.38
C MET A 1 19.95 -23.22 -20.15
N LEU A 2 20.93 -22.46 -19.67
CA LEU A 2 21.47 -21.28 -20.33
C LEU A 2 22.48 -21.76 -21.38
N GLN A 3 22.37 -21.27 -22.61
CA GLN A 3 23.27 -21.65 -23.70
C GLN A 3 24.70 -21.27 -23.35
N GLN A 4 25.60 -22.24 -23.49
CA GLN A 4 27.04 -22.03 -23.45
C GLN A 4 27.48 -21.14 -24.62
N GLY A 5 28.40 -20.22 -24.32
CA GLY A 5 28.75 -19.06 -25.12
C GLY A 5 29.27 -19.33 -26.53
N LYS A 6 28.99 -18.35 -27.41
CA LYS A 6 29.78 -18.08 -28.61
C LYS A 6 30.97 -17.16 -28.24
N PRO A 7 32.10 -17.25 -28.96
CA PRO A 7 33.32 -16.52 -28.64
C PRO A 7 33.21 -15.02 -28.97
N ASP A 8 33.96 -14.24 -28.20
CA ASP A 8 34.13 -12.77 -28.21
C ASP A 8 34.18 -12.11 -29.60
N SER A 9 33.02 -11.65 -30.08
CA SER A 9 32.96 -10.33 -30.71
C SER A 9 32.50 -9.36 -29.62
N ALA A 10 33.30 -8.34 -29.29
CA ALA A 10 32.92 -7.34 -28.30
C ALA A 10 31.52 -6.80 -28.62
N GLN A 11 30.52 -7.21 -27.82
CA GLN A 11 29.16 -6.74 -28.02
C GLN A 11 29.15 -5.22 -27.86
N PRO A 12 28.38 -4.49 -28.69
CA PRO A 12 28.31 -3.05 -28.59
C PRO A 12 27.77 -2.64 -27.20
N LEU A 13 28.39 -1.64 -26.60
CA LEU A 13 27.90 -1.04 -25.37
C LEU A 13 26.64 -0.21 -25.67
N VAL A 14 25.65 -0.32 -24.80
CA VAL A 14 24.37 0.39 -24.90
C VAL A 14 24.24 1.32 -23.72
N THR A 15 23.78 2.54 -23.97
CA THR A 15 23.41 3.51 -22.93
C THR A 15 21.91 3.47 -22.72
N VAL A 16 21.49 3.41 -21.46
CA VAL A 16 20.07 3.32 -21.09
C VAL A 16 19.76 4.26 -19.92
N HIS A 17 18.53 4.73 -19.87
CA HIS A 17 18.03 5.55 -18.77
C HIS A 17 17.86 4.74 -17.48
N ASN A 18 18.10 5.42 -16.35
CA ASN A 18 17.81 4.88 -15.03
C ASN A 18 16.30 5.04 -14.73
N PRO A 19 15.58 3.97 -14.35
CA PRO A 19 14.13 4.02 -14.17
C PRO A 19 13.66 4.61 -12.83
N MET A 20 14.57 4.82 -11.88
CA MET A 20 14.24 5.26 -10.54
C MET A 20 13.79 6.73 -10.51
N GLY A 21 12.85 7.03 -9.62
CA GLY A 21 12.50 8.41 -9.26
C GLY A 21 13.63 9.09 -8.46
N TYR A 22 13.36 10.28 -7.96
CA TYR A 22 14.29 11.07 -7.16
C TYR A 22 13.95 10.91 -5.66
N PRO A 23 14.86 10.35 -4.84
CA PRO A 23 14.60 10.17 -3.42
C PRO A 23 14.51 11.51 -2.68
N PRO A 24 13.76 11.57 -1.56
CA PRO A 24 13.68 12.76 -0.75
C PRO A 24 15.04 13.09 -0.12
N LYS A 25 15.26 14.39 0.13
CA LYS A 25 16.42 14.86 0.89
C LYS A 25 16.32 14.36 2.33
N VAL A 26 17.34 13.66 2.80
CA VAL A 26 17.44 13.19 4.19
C VAL A 26 18.34 14.15 4.96
N SER A 27 17.78 14.76 6.00
CA SER A 27 18.53 15.63 6.92
C SER A 27 18.92 14.84 8.15
N ARG A 28 20.20 14.85 8.52
CA ARG A 28 20.64 14.22 9.77
C ARG A 28 20.00 14.92 10.97
N LYS A 29 19.51 14.12 11.91
CA LYS A 29 18.94 14.57 13.19
C LYS A 29 19.85 14.18 14.35
N GLN A 30 19.73 14.92 15.44
CA GLN A 30 20.44 14.63 16.69
C GLN A 30 19.52 13.83 17.62
N PRO A 31 20.01 12.74 18.24
CA PRO A 31 19.26 12.02 19.27
C PRO A 31 19.11 12.85 20.54
N ALA A 32 18.13 12.49 21.38
CA ALA A 32 17.97 13.06 22.70
C ALA A 32 19.09 12.61 23.66
N ASP A 33 19.41 13.47 24.62
CA ASP A 33 20.33 13.14 25.71
C ASP A 33 19.76 12.04 26.60
N ARG A 34 20.63 11.11 27.03
CA ARG A 34 20.22 9.95 27.83
C ARG A 34 20.51 10.13 29.31
N PRO A 35 19.58 9.75 30.21
CA PRO A 35 19.90 9.63 31.62
C PRO A 35 20.91 8.49 31.84
N THR A 36 21.81 8.64 32.81
CA THR A 36 22.81 7.61 33.14
C THR A 36 22.22 6.35 33.78
N SER A 37 21.00 6.44 34.33
CA SER A 37 20.20 5.33 34.88
C SER A 37 18.71 5.70 34.80
N LEU A 38 17.84 4.68 34.79
CA LEU A 38 16.40 4.84 34.94
C LEU A 38 15.93 4.90 36.40
N ASP A 39 16.81 4.68 37.38
CA ASP A 39 16.44 4.70 38.80
C ASP A 39 15.79 6.03 39.20
N GLY A 40 14.58 5.96 39.78
CA GLY A 40 13.81 7.15 40.18
C GLY A 40 13.29 7.98 39.01
N LYS A 41 13.35 7.47 37.77
CA LYS A 41 12.89 8.16 36.56
C LYS A 41 11.47 7.74 36.19
N VAL A 42 10.86 8.59 35.38
CA VAL A 42 9.53 8.36 34.80
C VAL A 42 9.69 7.84 33.38
N VAL A 43 9.18 6.64 33.09
CA VAL A 43 9.22 6.02 31.77
C VAL A 43 7.80 5.86 31.23
N TYR A 44 7.53 6.43 30.07
CA TYR A 44 6.24 6.29 29.41
C TYR A 44 6.22 5.06 28.50
N LEU A 45 5.21 4.21 28.61
CA LEU A 45 4.93 3.17 27.62
C LEU A 45 3.79 3.65 26.73
N VAL A 46 4.05 3.81 25.44
CA VAL A 46 3.13 4.39 24.48
C VAL A 46 2.56 3.29 23.59
N ASP A 47 1.27 3.03 23.74
CA ASP A 47 0.51 2.15 22.87
C ASP A 47 0.13 2.87 21.56
N SER A 48 0.62 2.33 20.45
CA SER A 48 0.33 2.79 19.09
C SER A 48 -1.08 2.46 18.59
N ARG A 49 -1.89 1.77 19.41
CA ARG A 49 -3.27 1.38 19.14
C ARG A 49 -3.43 0.59 17.84
N PHE A 50 -2.57 -0.41 17.71
CA PHE A 50 -2.72 -1.49 16.75
C PHE A 50 -2.79 -2.83 17.50
N ASP A 51 -3.45 -3.81 16.90
CA ASP A 51 -3.94 -5.04 17.55
C ASP A 51 -3.00 -5.68 18.58
N ASP A 52 -3.47 -5.93 19.81
CA ASP A 52 -2.72 -6.47 20.97
C ASP A 52 -1.40 -5.76 21.36
N SER A 53 -1.12 -4.58 20.80
CA SER A 53 0.02 -3.73 21.18
C SER A 53 0.03 -3.40 22.68
N LEU A 54 -1.13 -3.02 23.23
CA LEU A 54 -1.28 -2.70 24.65
C LEU A 54 -0.97 -3.92 25.54
N GLU A 55 -1.36 -5.12 25.11
CA GLU A 55 -1.18 -6.35 25.89
C GLU A 55 0.30 -6.70 26.05
N LEU A 56 1.14 -6.51 25.01
CA LEU A 56 2.59 -6.65 25.18
C LEU A 56 3.17 -5.57 26.12
N LEU A 57 2.72 -4.32 26.00
CA LEU A 57 3.22 -3.22 26.84
C LEU A 57 2.87 -3.40 28.33
N LYS A 58 1.75 -4.05 28.66
CA LYS A 58 1.43 -4.45 30.04
C LYS A 58 2.46 -5.43 30.60
N GLU A 59 2.98 -6.36 29.79
CA GLU A 59 4.02 -7.27 30.25
C GLU A 59 5.38 -6.56 30.42
N VAL A 60 5.66 -5.52 29.64
CA VAL A 60 6.81 -4.62 29.86
C VAL A 60 6.67 -3.85 31.17
N GLU A 61 5.50 -3.28 31.46
CA GLU A 61 5.20 -2.61 32.75
C GLU A 61 5.38 -3.58 33.93
N ALA A 62 4.82 -4.78 33.81
CA ALA A 62 4.93 -5.81 34.84
C ALA A 62 6.39 -6.22 35.08
N TRP A 63 7.22 -6.25 34.03
CA TRP A 63 8.65 -6.51 34.17
C TRP A 63 9.36 -5.40 34.96
N PHE A 64 9.09 -4.13 34.67
CA PHE A 64 9.67 -3.00 35.42
C PHE A 64 9.26 -3.06 36.90
N ALA A 65 7.98 -3.32 37.20
CA ALA A 65 7.50 -3.43 38.58
C ALA A 65 8.23 -4.51 39.39
N ARG A 66 8.62 -5.63 38.75
CA ARG A 66 9.36 -6.72 39.40
C ARG A 66 10.86 -6.45 39.54
N ASN A 67 11.48 -5.82 38.54
CA ASN A 67 12.93 -5.77 38.39
C ASN A 67 13.55 -4.39 38.66
N MET A 68 12.79 -3.31 38.49
CA MET A 68 13.21 -1.93 38.70
C MET A 68 12.09 -1.10 39.36
N PRO A 69 11.67 -1.43 40.59
CA PRO A 69 10.51 -0.79 41.25
C PRO A 69 10.71 0.70 41.58
N SER A 70 11.94 1.22 41.44
CA SER A 70 12.25 2.65 41.55
C SER A 70 11.80 3.46 40.33
N VAL A 71 11.50 2.81 39.20
CA VAL A 71 11.06 3.44 37.95
C VAL A 71 9.54 3.66 38.01
N ASP A 72 9.10 4.91 37.84
CA ASP A 72 7.68 5.25 37.67
C ASP A 72 7.26 5.01 36.23
N VAL A 73 6.59 3.89 35.97
CA VAL A 73 6.12 3.51 34.64
C VAL A 73 4.69 4.00 34.41
N ARG A 74 4.46 4.64 33.26
CA ARG A 74 3.15 5.20 32.90
C ARG A 74 2.73 4.75 31.51
N ILE A 75 1.73 3.89 31.42
CA ILE A 75 1.11 3.53 30.14
C ILE A 75 0.22 4.68 29.64
N ARG A 76 0.36 5.03 28.36
CA ARG A 76 -0.52 5.95 27.63
C ARG A 76 -0.86 5.35 26.28
N GLN A 77 -2.10 5.51 25.86
CA GLN A 77 -2.50 5.18 24.50
C GLN A 77 -2.65 6.47 23.69
N MET A 78 -2.16 6.48 22.46
CA MET A 78 -2.30 7.63 21.56
C MET A 78 -3.77 8.05 21.39
N ALA A 79 -4.06 9.31 21.11
CA ALA A 79 -5.42 9.80 20.89
C ALA A 79 -6.06 9.26 19.60
N ASN A 80 -5.26 8.68 18.70
CA ASN A 80 -5.72 8.04 17.47
C ASN A 80 -4.93 6.76 17.18
N THR A 81 -5.22 6.10 16.06
CA THR A 81 -4.40 5.00 15.55
C THR A 81 -2.99 5.47 15.19
N TYR A 82 -2.03 4.55 15.14
CA TYR A 82 -0.64 4.75 14.73
C TYR A 82 -0.43 5.62 13.48
N SER A 83 -1.43 5.72 12.60
CA SER A 83 -1.37 6.47 11.35
C SER A 83 -1.34 7.99 11.53
N LYS A 84 -1.72 8.51 12.71
CA LYS A 84 -1.74 9.95 13.01
C LYS A 84 -0.73 10.30 14.09
N ASP A 85 -0.26 11.55 14.04
CA ASP A 85 0.59 12.14 15.06
C ASP A 85 -0.22 12.49 16.33
N ASP A 86 0.43 12.54 17.50
CA ASP A 86 -0.18 12.93 18.77
C ASP A 86 0.65 13.97 19.53
N PRO A 87 0.69 15.24 19.04
CA PRO A 87 1.51 16.28 19.65
C PRO A 87 1.17 16.56 21.12
N GLN A 88 -0.08 16.33 21.54
CA GLN A 88 -0.50 16.57 22.91
C GLN A 88 0.13 15.54 23.86
N LEU A 89 0.09 14.26 23.50
CA LEU A 89 0.78 13.22 24.26
C LEU A 89 2.30 13.43 24.24
N TRP A 90 2.88 13.84 23.11
CA TRP A 90 4.31 14.12 23.04
C TRP A 90 4.76 15.25 23.96
N GLU A 91 3.98 16.35 24.08
CA GLU A 91 4.24 17.41 25.05
C GLU A 91 4.04 16.94 26.50
N GLU A 92 3.06 16.08 26.79
CA GLU A 92 2.90 15.46 28.13
C GLU A 92 4.17 14.68 28.50
N ILE A 93 4.66 13.82 27.60
CA ILE A 93 5.83 12.98 27.84
C ILE A 93 7.08 13.85 28.01
N LYS A 94 7.24 14.89 27.18
CA LYS A 94 8.36 15.83 27.31
C LYS A 94 8.35 16.56 28.65
N ALA A 95 7.18 16.97 29.14
CA ALA A 95 7.06 17.74 30.37
C ALA A 95 7.25 16.89 31.63
N ASN A 96 6.87 15.61 31.59
CA ASN A 96 6.73 14.78 32.79
C ASN A 96 7.54 13.47 32.76
N GLY A 97 8.06 13.09 31.60
CA GLY A 97 8.82 11.87 31.36
C GLY A 97 10.32 12.12 31.25
N HIS A 98 11.09 11.05 31.45
CA HIS A 98 12.53 11.04 31.21
C HIS A 98 12.92 10.14 30.03
N ALA A 99 12.06 9.19 29.67
CA ALA A 99 12.22 8.30 28.54
C ALA A 99 10.85 7.74 28.10
N ALA A 100 10.79 7.21 26.88
CA ALA A 100 9.61 6.56 26.34
C ALA A 100 9.93 5.21 25.67
N ILE A 101 8.97 4.31 25.68
CA ILE A 101 8.98 3.06 24.93
C ILE A 101 7.69 3.05 24.12
N ILE A 102 7.80 2.99 22.80
CA ILE A 102 6.63 2.95 21.91
C ILE A 102 6.57 1.63 21.18
N GLY A 103 5.38 1.04 21.12
CA GLY A 103 5.18 -0.24 20.47
C GLY A 103 3.70 -0.53 20.26
N VAL A 104 3.34 -1.68 19.70
CA VAL A 104 4.24 -2.62 19.01
C VAL A 104 4.07 -2.47 17.51
N GLY A 105 5.17 -2.31 16.78
CA GLY A 105 5.13 -2.31 15.33
C GLY A 105 5.21 -3.73 14.77
N HIS A 106 4.07 -4.33 14.39
CA HIS A 106 4.00 -5.73 13.92
C HIS A 106 3.20 -5.91 12.60
N CYS A 107 3.12 -4.85 11.80
CA CYS A 107 2.50 -4.84 10.48
C CYS A 107 3.22 -3.86 9.54
N SER A 108 2.96 -4.00 8.23
CA SER A 108 3.68 -3.26 7.18
C SER A 108 3.51 -1.73 7.18
N THR A 109 2.51 -1.21 7.91
CA THR A 109 2.18 0.22 8.01
C THR A 109 2.42 0.77 9.42
N CYS A 110 2.06 0.01 10.46
CA CYS A 110 2.25 0.37 11.86
C CYS A 110 3.72 0.28 12.30
N ALA A 111 4.50 -0.69 11.83
CA ALA A 111 5.92 -0.77 12.19
C ALA A 111 6.70 0.48 11.72
N PRO A 112 6.57 0.94 10.45
CA PRO A 112 7.10 2.24 10.05
C PRO A 112 6.62 3.41 10.91
N ALA A 113 5.33 3.45 11.27
CA ALA A 113 4.77 4.55 12.04
C ALA A 113 5.34 4.61 13.47
N VAL A 114 5.45 3.47 14.14
CA VAL A 114 6.06 3.35 15.47
C VAL A 114 7.50 3.88 15.45
N THR A 115 8.28 3.53 14.42
CA THR A 115 9.64 4.08 14.26
C THR A 115 9.62 5.59 14.01
N THR A 116 8.72 6.11 13.16
CA THR A 116 8.59 7.55 12.93
C THR A 116 8.25 8.31 14.22
N HIS A 117 7.31 7.81 15.02
CA HIS A 117 6.92 8.40 16.30
C HIS A 117 8.06 8.40 17.30
N ALA A 118 8.85 7.31 17.36
CA ALA A 118 10.04 7.26 18.19
C ALA A 118 11.09 8.31 17.80
N ILE A 119 11.35 8.47 16.49
CA ILE A 119 12.25 9.51 15.97
C ILE A 119 11.70 10.91 16.30
N THR A 120 10.38 11.11 16.21
CA THR A 120 9.76 12.39 16.57
C THR A 120 9.99 12.73 18.03
N LEU A 121 9.76 11.79 18.95
CA LEU A 121 10.02 11.96 20.38
C LEU A 121 11.51 12.29 20.65
N GLU A 122 12.42 11.56 20.04
CA GLU A 122 13.87 11.80 20.15
C GLU A 122 14.26 13.19 19.66
N THR A 123 13.85 13.54 18.44
CA THR A 123 14.47 14.64 17.69
C THR A 123 13.74 15.97 17.82
N LYS A 124 12.42 15.94 18.07
CA LYS A 124 11.59 17.14 18.22
C LYS A 124 11.25 17.43 19.67
N TYR A 125 11.08 16.38 20.48
CA TYR A 125 10.68 16.52 21.89
C TYR A 125 11.82 16.29 22.87
N GLY A 126 12.97 15.80 22.42
CA GLY A 126 14.16 15.59 23.26
C GLY A 126 13.96 14.45 24.27
N VAL A 127 13.13 13.46 23.94
CA VAL A 127 12.82 12.32 24.81
C VAL A 127 13.52 11.06 24.27
N PRO A 128 14.45 10.46 25.03
CA PRO A 128 14.99 9.13 24.76
C PRO A 128 13.89 8.10 24.51
N THR A 129 13.91 7.46 23.34
CA THR A 129 12.82 6.56 22.94
C THR A 129 13.32 5.28 22.31
N ALA A 130 12.85 4.15 22.85
CA ALA A 130 13.02 2.82 22.26
C ALA A 130 11.72 2.41 21.53
N ALA A 131 11.86 1.87 20.32
CA ALA A 131 10.73 1.36 19.55
C ALA A 131 10.71 -0.18 19.57
N ILE A 132 9.59 -0.78 19.98
CA ILE A 132 9.40 -2.23 19.99
C ILE A 132 8.69 -2.67 18.70
N HIS A 133 9.27 -3.67 18.04
CA HIS A 133 8.78 -4.25 16.80
C HIS A 133 8.77 -5.77 16.88
N THR A 134 8.14 -6.43 15.90
CA THR A 134 8.37 -7.87 15.70
C THR A 134 9.46 -8.11 14.66
N GLU A 135 10.16 -9.23 14.77
CA GLU A 135 11.38 -9.54 14.02
C GLU A 135 11.19 -9.58 12.50
N LYS A 136 9.95 -9.84 12.04
CA LYS A 136 9.63 -9.82 10.62
C LYS A 136 9.79 -8.44 9.97
N PHE A 137 9.82 -7.36 10.75
CA PHE A 137 9.88 -5.99 10.24
C PHE A 137 11.24 -5.29 10.42
N ASP A 138 12.30 -6.01 10.81
CA ASP A 138 13.65 -5.46 11.05
C ASP A 138 14.17 -4.55 9.91
N LYS A 139 14.24 -5.08 8.69
CA LYS A 139 14.67 -4.30 7.52
C LYS A 139 13.79 -3.09 7.28
N VAL A 140 12.49 -3.24 7.51
CA VAL A 140 11.49 -2.20 7.28
C VAL A 140 11.77 -0.99 8.18
N VAL A 141 11.96 -1.24 9.48
CA VAL A 141 12.11 -0.18 10.49
C VAL A 141 13.48 0.47 10.44
N ARG A 142 14.55 -0.29 10.14
CA ARG A 142 15.89 0.29 9.90
C ARG A 142 15.92 1.23 8.70
N SER A 143 15.24 0.85 7.62
CA SER A 143 15.09 1.71 6.43
C SER A 143 14.36 3.01 6.78
N VAL A 144 13.29 2.94 7.59
CA VAL A 144 12.57 4.13 8.09
C VAL A 144 13.46 5.00 8.98
N ALA A 145 14.23 4.42 9.90
CA ALA A 145 15.18 5.14 10.75
C ALA A 145 16.22 5.93 9.92
N LYS A 146 16.79 5.27 8.90
CA LYS A 146 17.72 5.90 7.95
C LYS A 146 17.04 7.05 7.17
N MET A 147 15.81 6.86 6.71
CA MET A 147 15.06 7.90 5.99
C MET A 147 14.63 9.06 6.89
N GLY A 148 14.33 8.78 8.15
CA GLY A 148 13.95 9.76 9.16
C GLY A 148 15.11 10.63 9.66
N GLY A 149 16.33 10.34 9.23
CA GLY A 149 17.54 11.09 9.58
C GLY A 149 18.16 10.68 10.92
N LEU A 150 17.74 9.57 11.51
CA LEU A 150 18.25 9.04 12.79
C LEU A 150 18.51 7.53 12.63
N SER A 151 19.54 7.18 11.86
CA SER A 151 19.88 5.78 11.50
C SER A 151 20.18 4.91 12.71
N GLN A 152 20.62 5.53 13.80
CA GLN A 152 20.93 4.94 15.10
C GLN A 152 19.73 4.86 16.06
N GLN A 153 18.51 5.20 15.62
CA GLN A 153 17.27 5.05 16.40
C GLN A 153 17.23 3.65 17.05
N PRO A 154 17.00 3.54 18.38
CA PRO A 154 16.91 2.24 19.02
C PRO A 154 15.65 1.47 18.59
N LEU A 155 15.88 0.26 18.10
CA LEU A 155 14.88 -0.67 17.60
C LEU A 155 15.08 -2.00 18.34
N VAL A 156 14.06 -2.46 19.05
CA VAL A 156 14.08 -3.72 19.81
C VAL A 156 13.01 -4.65 19.24
N PHE A 157 13.32 -5.94 19.16
CA PHE A 157 12.49 -6.93 18.51
C PHE A 157 11.98 -8.00 19.47
N VAL A 158 10.75 -8.44 19.22
CA VAL A 158 10.12 -9.62 19.83
C VAL A 158 9.63 -10.57 18.73
N PRO A 159 9.32 -11.85 19.04
CA PRO A 159 8.77 -12.76 18.05
C PRO A 159 7.39 -12.36 17.47
N GLN A 160 7.15 -12.68 16.19
CA GLN A 160 5.86 -12.58 15.51
C GLN A 160 5.11 -13.93 15.62
N PRO A 161 3.78 -13.94 15.87
CA PRO A 161 2.89 -12.79 16.05
C PRO A 161 2.76 -12.37 17.53
N VAL A 162 2.48 -11.08 17.77
CA VAL A 162 1.98 -10.56 19.06
C VAL A 162 0.47 -10.76 19.16
N MET A 163 -0.23 -10.55 18.05
CA MET A 163 -1.68 -10.75 17.95
C MET A 163 -2.11 -12.17 18.33
N GLY A 164 -3.14 -12.27 19.17
CA GLY A 164 -3.78 -13.51 19.61
C GLY A 164 -2.98 -14.32 20.63
N LYS A 165 -1.93 -13.73 21.22
CA LYS A 165 -1.07 -14.39 22.23
C LYS A 165 -1.61 -14.21 23.63
N THR A 166 -1.40 -15.23 24.48
CA THR A 166 -1.76 -15.14 25.89
C THR A 166 -0.77 -14.24 26.65
N PRO A 167 -1.15 -13.71 27.83
CA PRO A 167 -0.24 -12.95 28.68
C PRO A 167 1.05 -13.72 29.02
N GLU A 168 0.99 -15.04 29.20
CA GLU A 168 2.16 -15.88 29.45
C GLU A 168 3.11 -15.95 28.25
N GLU A 169 2.56 -16.08 27.04
CA GLU A 169 3.36 -16.07 25.80
C GLU A 169 4.02 -14.70 25.59
N LEU A 170 3.27 -13.61 25.79
CA LEU A 170 3.78 -12.24 25.68
C LEU A 170 4.84 -11.93 26.73
N ARG A 171 4.67 -12.43 27.97
CA ARG A 171 5.71 -12.34 29.02
C ARG A 171 6.98 -13.04 28.60
N ALA A 172 6.88 -14.22 28.00
CA ALA A 172 8.03 -14.94 27.48
C ALA A 172 8.76 -14.17 26.37
N TYR A 173 8.07 -13.32 25.61
CA TYR A 173 8.70 -12.44 24.63
C TYR A 173 9.49 -11.32 25.31
N VAL A 174 8.92 -10.69 26.35
CA VAL A 174 9.58 -9.61 27.12
C VAL A 174 10.78 -10.13 27.92
N GLU A 175 10.66 -11.31 28.53
CA GLU A 175 11.72 -11.94 29.33
C GLU A 175 12.76 -12.70 28.47
N GLY A 176 12.43 -12.95 27.21
CA GLY A 176 13.25 -13.69 26.27
C GLY A 176 14.34 -12.86 25.57
N PRO A 177 15.09 -13.50 24.68
CA PRO A 177 16.04 -12.81 23.81
C PRO A 177 15.32 -12.09 22.66
N ASP A 178 15.85 -10.93 22.27
CA ASP A 178 15.58 -10.29 21.00
C ASP A 178 15.98 -11.27 19.88
N PRO A 179 15.05 -11.65 18.98
CA PRO A 179 15.28 -12.66 17.95
C PRO A 179 16.25 -12.20 16.84
N ILE A 180 16.61 -10.92 16.78
CA ILE A 180 17.60 -10.37 15.84
C ILE A 180 18.97 -10.29 16.50
N SER A 181 19.05 -9.75 17.72
CA SER A 181 20.34 -9.50 18.39
C SER A 181 20.83 -10.70 19.24
N GLY A 182 19.91 -11.54 19.72
CA GLY A 182 20.14 -12.60 20.69
C GLY A 182 20.31 -12.14 22.15
N LYS A 183 20.28 -10.84 22.43
CA LYS A 183 20.38 -10.29 23.80
C LYS A 183 19.01 -10.26 24.48
N PRO A 184 18.92 -10.23 25.82
CA PRO A 184 17.62 -10.08 26.50
C PRO A 184 16.91 -8.79 26.12
N VAL A 185 15.63 -8.88 25.73
CA VAL A 185 14.81 -7.74 25.24
C VAL A 185 14.85 -6.55 26.21
N MET A 186 14.56 -6.79 27.50
CA MET A 186 14.52 -5.72 28.49
C MET A 186 15.90 -5.10 28.76
N LYS A 187 16.99 -5.86 28.59
CA LYS A 187 18.34 -5.32 28.69
C LYS A 187 18.60 -4.33 27.55
N GLU A 188 18.22 -4.67 26.33
CA GLU A 188 18.35 -3.76 25.18
C GLU A 188 17.49 -2.52 25.31
N ILE A 189 16.26 -2.65 25.83
CA ILE A 189 15.40 -1.49 26.12
C ILE A 189 16.09 -0.55 27.11
N ILE A 190 16.64 -1.07 28.21
CA ILE A 190 17.33 -0.23 29.20
C ILE A 190 18.57 0.42 28.59
N GLU A 191 19.40 -0.33 27.86
CA GLU A 191 20.58 0.20 27.17
C GLU A 191 20.20 1.29 26.15
N ALA A 192 19.14 1.07 25.38
CA ALA A 192 18.61 2.03 24.41
C ALA A 192 18.23 3.37 25.06
N LEU A 193 17.73 3.35 26.29
CA LEU A 193 17.27 4.54 27.01
C LEU A 193 18.37 5.19 27.86
N THR A 194 19.49 4.52 28.13
CA THR A 194 20.53 5.01 29.07
C THR A 194 21.91 5.19 28.46
N VAL A 195 22.21 4.53 27.34
CA VAL A 195 23.49 4.63 26.66
C VAL A 195 23.38 5.62 25.50
N GLY A 196 24.28 6.60 25.45
CA GLY A 196 24.32 7.61 24.39
C GLY A 196 24.51 6.98 23.00
N LEU A 197 23.82 7.50 21.99
CA LEU A 197 23.94 7.00 20.63
C LEU A 197 25.11 7.68 19.91
N SER A 198 26.06 6.87 19.46
CA SER A 198 27.17 7.34 18.62
C SER A 198 26.65 7.83 17.26
N ALA A 199 27.33 8.82 16.69
CA ALA A 199 27.14 9.21 15.30
C ALA A 199 27.44 8.02 14.36
N SER A 200 26.55 7.69 13.41
CA SER A 200 26.88 6.69 12.39
C SER A 200 27.77 7.31 11.31
N ALA A 201 28.81 6.58 10.90
CA ALA A 201 29.71 6.99 9.82
C ALA A 201 29.02 7.01 8.44
N GLU A 202 27.87 6.34 8.30
CA GLU A 202 27.07 6.33 7.06
C GLU A 202 26.15 7.58 6.91
N ASP A 203 26.15 8.49 7.87
CA ASP A 203 25.22 9.64 7.96
C ASP A 203 25.72 10.93 7.29
N ALA A 204 26.71 10.87 6.37
CA ALA A 204 27.08 12.05 5.61
C ALA A 204 25.86 12.56 4.81
N GLN A 205 25.68 13.90 4.79
CA GLN A 205 24.67 14.58 3.96
C GLN A 205 24.99 14.29 2.48
N PHE A 206 24.50 13.18 1.95
CA PHE A 206 24.54 12.93 0.53
C PHE A 206 23.30 13.56 -0.10
N GLU A 207 23.51 14.44 -1.06
CA GLU A 207 22.48 14.75 -2.03
C GLU A 207 22.15 13.43 -2.74
N ARG A 208 21.03 12.81 -2.36
CA ARG A 208 20.59 11.58 -3.02
C ARG A 208 20.05 11.98 -4.39
N SER A 209 20.93 12.16 -5.36
CA SER A 209 20.54 12.33 -6.75
C SER A 209 20.44 10.97 -7.42
N THR A 210 19.37 10.75 -8.18
CA THR A 210 19.29 9.61 -9.08
C THR A 210 20.00 9.96 -10.40
N PRO A 211 21.07 9.24 -10.81
CA PRO A 211 21.68 9.46 -12.11
C PRO A 211 20.66 9.34 -13.22
N ARG A 212 20.79 10.16 -14.27
CA ARG A 212 19.88 10.10 -15.43
C ARG A 212 20.03 8.80 -16.20
N LEU A 213 21.28 8.36 -16.39
CA LEU A 213 21.66 7.19 -17.18
C LEU A 213 22.32 6.12 -16.28
N VAL A 214 22.26 4.87 -16.73
CA VAL A 214 23.06 3.76 -16.20
C VAL A 214 24.40 3.75 -16.94
N GLU A 215 25.46 3.30 -16.27
CA GLU A 215 26.77 3.10 -16.92
C GLU A 215 26.61 2.20 -18.17
N PRO A 216 27.18 2.58 -19.33
CA PRO A 216 27.06 1.80 -20.55
C PRO A 216 27.66 0.40 -20.39
N ASP A 217 26.92 -0.63 -20.83
CA ASP A 217 27.35 -2.02 -20.79
C ASP A 217 26.70 -2.79 -21.95
N THR A 218 27.02 -4.08 -22.09
CA THR A 218 26.36 -4.95 -23.06
C THR A 218 24.88 -5.14 -22.69
N GLU A 219 24.04 -5.45 -23.68
CA GLU A 219 22.60 -5.67 -23.47
C GLU A 219 22.32 -6.76 -22.42
N ASP A 220 23.03 -7.88 -22.48
CA ASP A 220 22.90 -8.98 -21.51
C ASP A 220 23.26 -8.53 -20.08
N ASN A 221 24.33 -7.74 -19.93
CA ASN A 221 24.75 -7.22 -18.64
C ASN A 221 23.76 -6.20 -18.08
N LEU A 222 23.19 -5.34 -18.94
CA LEU A 222 22.16 -4.38 -18.56
C LEU A 222 20.88 -5.08 -18.11
N HIS A 223 20.39 -6.08 -18.85
CA HIS A 223 19.25 -6.88 -18.40
C HIS A 223 19.50 -7.53 -17.04
N ALA A 224 20.68 -8.13 -16.86
CA ALA A 224 21.06 -8.73 -15.59
C ALA A 224 21.15 -7.68 -14.47
N ALA A 225 21.66 -6.48 -14.75
CA ALA A 225 21.74 -5.37 -13.79
C ALA A 225 20.36 -4.89 -13.36
N PHE A 226 19.44 -4.66 -14.30
CA PHE A 226 18.06 -4.24 -13.99
C PHE A 226 17.33 -5.29 -13.14
N LEU A 227 17.54 -6.58 -13.41
CA LEU A 227 16.97 -7.66 -12.61
C LEU A 227 17.56 -7.71 -11.20
N ARG A 228 18.90 -7.60 -11.06
CA ARG A 228 19.61 -7.59 -9.77
C ARG A 228 19.21 -6.39 -8.90
N ASN A 229 19.01 -5.23 -9.52
CA ASN A 229 18.61 -4.00 -8.83
C ASN A 229 17.12 -3.94 -8.46
N ASN A 230 16.34 -4.98 -8.77
CA ASN A 230 14.88 -5.01 -8.59
C ASN A 230 14.14 -3.88 -9.32
N TRP A 231 14.66 -3.45 -10.48
CA TRP A 231 14.00 -2.43 -11.32
C TRP A 231 12.96 -3.03 -12.27
N THR A 232 12.87 -4.36 -12.33
CA THR A 232 11.90 -5.09 -13.15
C THR A 232 10.93 -5.86 -12.28
N ASP A 233 9.80 -6.22 -12.86
CA ASP A 233 8.79 -7.14 -12.32
C ASP A 233 9.18 -8.62 -12.52
N LYS A 234 10.48 -8.93 -12.64
CA LYS A 234 11.03 -10.26 -12.94
C LYS A 234 10.70 -10.81 -14.33
N LEU A 235 9.89 -10.11 -15.13
CA LEU A 235 9.69 -10.40 -16.54
C LEU A 235 10.74 -9.67 -17.41
N PRO A 236 10.99 -10.12 -18.65
CA PRO A 236 11.84 -9.40 -19.60
C PRO A 236 11.33 -7.98 -19.86
N ILE A 237 12.24 -7.03 -19.99
CA ILE A 237 11.94 -5.62 -20.27
C ILE A 237 12.44 -5.23 -21.66
N ILE A 238 11.98 -4.10 -22.18
CA ILE A 238 12.68 -3.40 -23.25
C ILE A 238 13.67 -2.42 -22.62
N LEU A 239 14.95 -2.47 -23.01
CA LEU A 239 15.94 -1.53 -22.48
C LEU A 239 15.57 -0.08 -22.89
N PRO A 240 15.47 0.86 -21.94
CA PRO A 240 15.05 2.24 -22.21
C PRO A 240 16.22 3.07 -22.74
N THR A 241 16.57 2.87 -24.01
CA THR A 241 17.58 3.68 -24.72
C THR A 241 17.06 5.09 -25.00
N ASP A 242 17.97 6.05 -25.19
CA ASP A 242 17.63 7.45 -25.49
C ASP A 242 16.62 7.57 -26.65
N ALA A 243 16.82 6.79 -27.73
CA ALA A 243 15.91 6.80 -28.88
C ALA A 243 14.49 6.35 -28.51
N ARG A 244 14.35 5.24 -27.78
CA ARG A 244 13.03 4.71 -27.38
C ARG A 244 12.33 5.63 -26.39
N VAL A 245 13.09 6.26 -25.49
CA VAL A 245 12.55 7.25 -24.54
C VAL A 245 12.12 8.52 -25.28
N ALA A 246 12.89 8.99 -26.26
CA ALA A 246 12.50 10.13 -27.10
C ALA A 246 11.22 9.84 -27.90
N ASP A 247 11.11 8.64 -28.49
CA ASP A 247 9.89 8.22 -29.21
C ASP A 247 8.67 8.19 -28.30
N MET A 248 8.82 7.72 -27.06
CA MET A 248 7.76 7.72 -26.04
C MET A 248 7.36 9.15 -25.65
N LEU A 249 8.33 10.03 -25.44
CA LEU A 249 8.11 11.44 -25.08
C LEU A 249 7.42 12.24 -26.18
N ALA A 250 7.55 11.84 -27.46
CA ALA A 250 6.88 12.49 -28.58
C ALA A 250 5.35 12.34 -28.55
N ALA A 251 4.81 11.42 -27.73
CA ALA A 251 3.38 11.19 -27.58
C ALA A 251 2.70 12.07 -26.51
N THR A 252 3.38 13.10 -26.00
CA THR A 252 2.80 14.08 -25.08
C THR A 252 3.32 15.48 -25.38
N SER A 253 2.51 16.50 -25.09
CA SER A 253 2.94 17.91 -25.15
C SER A 253 3.76 18.36 -23.93
N ARG A 254 3.84 17.53 -22.88
CA ARG A 254 4.51 17.84 -21.61
C ARG A 254 6.04 17.80 -21.73
N LYS A 255 6.71 18.62 -20.92
CA LYS A 255 8.18 18.68 -20.96
C LYS A 255 8.80 17.48 -20.23
N PRO A 256 9.93 16.90 -20.71
CA PRO A 256 10.54 15.73 -20.07
C PRO A 256 10.94 15.94 -18.60
N ASP A 257 11.31 17.16 -18.22
CA ASP A 257 11.72 17.55 -16.86
C ASP A 257 10.56 18.03 -15.98
N GLU A 258 9.34 18.11 -16.52
CA GLU A 258 8.14 18.45 -15.75
C GLU A 258 7.87 17.38 -14.70
N VAL A 259 7.68 17.80 -13.45
CA VAL A 259 7.32 16.91 -12.34
C VAL A 259 5.87 16.46 -12.52
N VAL A 260 5.66 15.15 -12.60
CA VAL A 260 4.33 14.55 -12.73
C VAL A 260 3.69 14.35 -11.35
N GLY A 261 4.50 14.01 -10.34
CA GLY A 261 4.00 13.88 -8.98
C GLY A 261 5.00 13.28 -8.02
N HIS A 262 4.49 12.91 -6.85
CA HIS A 262 5.24 12.28 -5.78
C HIS A 262 4.58 10.98 -5.32
N MET A 263 5.37 9.97 -4.98
CA MET A 263 4.86 8.69 -4.48
C MET A 263 5.75 8.13 -3.38
N GLN A 264 5.17 7.27 -2.56
CA GLN A 264 5.90 6.52 -1.54
C GLN A 264 5.21 5.17 -1.29
N PRO A 265 5.95 4.10 -0.92
CA PRO A 265 5.34 2.80 -0.62
C PRO A 265 4.31 2.87 0.51
N THR A 266 4.57 3.73 1.50
CA THR A 266 3.67 4.00 2.63
C THR A 266 4.02 5.37 3.23
N THR A 267 3.11 5.95 4.03
CA THR A 267 3.21 7.32 4.56
C THR A 267 4.54 7.66 5.22
N ASN A 268 5.20 6.67 5.81
CA ASN A 268 6.43 6.81 6.59
C ASN A 268 7.71 6.46 5.81
N ARG A 269 7.67 6.44 4.46
CA ARG A 269 8.83 6.05 3.61
C ARG A 269 9.46 7.19 2.81
N GLY A 270 8.94 8.41 2.98
CA GLY A 270 9.43 9.60 2.30
C GLY A 270 8.92 9.65 0.86
N LEU A 271 8.48 10.84 0.45
CA LEU A 271 7.93 11.09 -0.88
C LEU A 271 9.06 11.20 -1.90
N TRP A 272 9.06 10.30 -2.88
CA TRP A 272 9.92 10.37 -4.05
C TRP A 272 9.26 11.20 -5.14
N GLU A 273 10.04 12.02 -5.82
CA GLU A 273 9.61 12.83 -6.95
C GLU A 273 9.90 12.11 -8.26
N TYR A 274 9.10 12.35 -9.29
CA TYR A 274 9.38 11.83 -10.64
C TYR A 274 8.84 12.74 -11.73
N THR A 275 9.55 12.74 -12.86
CA THR A 275 9.25 13.58 -14.02
C THR A 275 8.63 12.78 -15.16
N VAL A 276 8.16 13.48 -16.19
CA VAL A 276 7.64 12.87 -17.43
C VAL A 276 8.66 11.92 -18.06
N GLU A 277 9.94 12.27 -18.10
CA GLU A 277 11.02 11.38 -18.59
C GLU A 277 11.07 10.07 -17.80
N LYS A 278 10.96 10.13 -16.47
CA LYS A 278 11.00 8.93 -15.63
C LYS A 278 9.77 8.04 -15.82
N VAL A 279 8.60 8.62 -16.11
CA VAL A 279 7.41 7.84 -16.49
C VAL A 279 7.63 7.18 -17.87
N ALA A 280 8.18 7.92 -18.85
CA ALA A 280 8.49 7.40 -20.19
C ALA A 280 9.46 6.21 -20.15
N VAL A 281 10.50 6.29 -19.32
CA VAL A 281 11.47 5.20 -19.12
C VAL A 281 10.78 3.92 -18.65
N ASN A 282 9.87 4.01 -17.68
CA ASN A 282 9.12 2.87 -17.17
C ASN A 282 8.08 2.34 -18.18
N ALA A 283 7.47 3.23 -18.98
CA ALA A 283 6.57 2.84 -20.07
C ALA A 283 7.31 2.04 -21.17
N VAL A 284 8.50 2.50 -21.57
CA VAL A 284 9.36 1.76 -22.52
C VAL A 284 9.71 0.40 -21.95
N MET A 285 10.14 0.32 -20.69
CA MET A 285 10.47 -0.96 -20.05
C MET A 285 9.32 -1.97 -20.06
N ALA A 286 8.08 -1.48 -19.93
CA ALA A 286 6.88 -2.32 -19.98
C ALA A 286 6.59 -2.86 -21.39
N GLY A 287 7.20 -2.28 -22.42
CA GLY A 287 6.91 -2.55 -23.84
C GLY A 287 5.71 -1.77 -24.36
N ALA A 288 5.29 -0.69 -23.69
CA ALA A 288 4.15 0.12 -24.14
C ALA A 288 4.45 0.83 -25.48
N SER A 289 3.43 0.97 -26.32
CA SER A 289 3.50 1.85 -27.50
C SER A 289 3.39 3.31 -27.06
N PRO A 290 4.01 4.26 -27.79
CA PRO A 290 3.91 5.70 -27.49
C PRO A 290 2.47 6.21 -27.40
N GLU A 291 1.54 5.73 -28.24
CA GLU A 291 0.13 6.14 -28.20
C GLU A 291 -0.58 5.85 -26.84
N TYR A 292 -0.02 4.97 -26.00
CA TYR A 292 -0.57 4.66 -24.67
C TYR A 292 -0.06 5.62 -23.59
N PHE A 293 0.96 6.42 -23.90
CA PHE A 293 1.70 7.21 -22.92
C PHE A 293 0.84 8.20 -22.14
N PRO A 294 -0.13 8.93 -22.76
CA PRO A 294 -1.03 9.80 -22.01
C PRO A 294 -1.82 9.09 -20.90
N VAL A 295 -2.25 7.83 -21.14
CA VAL A 295 -2.94 7.02 -20.11
C VAL A 295 -1.99 6.66 -18.97
N ILE A 296 -0.74 6.31 -19.30
CA ILE A 296 0.30 5.96 -18.32
C ILE A 296 0.70 7.19 -17.48
N LEU A 297 0.78 8.37 -18.11
CA LEU A 297 1.00 9.64 -17.42
C LEU A 297 -0.16 9.98 -16.48
N ALA A 298 -1.42 9.79 -16.90
CA ALA A 298 -2.58 9.98 -16.02
C ALA A 298 -2.56 9.04 -14.81
N LEU A 299 -2.14 7.78 -15.00
CA LEU A 299 -1.92 6.83 -13.90
C LEU A 299 -0.82 7.28 -12.94
N ALA A 300 0.30 7.80 -13.46
CA ALA A 300 1.36 8.36 -12.64
C ALA A 300 0.90 9.62 -11.87
N ALA A 301 0.23 10.54 -12.57
CA ALA A 301 -0.28 11.80 -12.02
C ALA A 301 -1.32 11.61 -10.90
N ALA A 302 -1.98 10.45 -10.86
CA ALA A 302 -2.85 10.07 -9.76
C ALA A 302 -2.12 9.95 -8.42
N GLN A 303 -0.79 9.75 -8.43
CA GLN A 303 0.05 9.57 -7.24
C GLN A 303 -0.43 8.41 -6.33
N VAL A 304 -1.11 7.43 -6.93
CA VAL A 304 -1.57 6.21 -6.28
C VAL A 304 -0.73 5.05 -6.79
N SER A 305 0.09 4.48 -5.91
CA SER A 305 0.91 3.33 -6.26
C SER A 305 0.10 2.07 -6.49
N ALA A 306 0.39 1.38 -7.59
CA ALA A 306 -0.08 0.00 -7.86
C ALA A 306 0.62 -1.05 -6.97
N ARG A 307 1.74 -0.67 -6.34
CA ARG A 307 2.71 -1.53 -5.66
C ARG A 307 3.05 -1.01 -4.26
N GLY A 308 2.06 -0.43 -3.57
CA GLY A 308 2.21 0.08 -2.21
C GLY A 308 2.61 -1.01 -1.20
N SER A 309 3.13 -0.58 -0.05
CA SER A 309 3.46 -1.49 1.05
C SER A 309 2.20 -2.10 1.65
N THR A 310 2.19 -3.42 1.74
CA THR A 310 1.06 -4.18 2.28
C THR A 310 1.55 -5.50 2.87
N SER A 311 0.95 -5.91 3.97
CA SER A 311 1.05 -7.27 4.53
C SER A 311 -0.13 -8.16 4.13
N SER A 312 -1.17 -7.60 3.50
CA SER A 312 -2.38 -8.29 3.08
C SER A 312 -2.41 -8.64 1.58
N SER A 313 -1.26 -8.55 0.91
CA SER A 313 -1.12 -8.90 -0.52
C SER A 313 -2.10 -8.16 -1.44
N ALA A 314 -2.33 -6.87 -1.19
CA ALA A 314 -3.23 -6.08 -2.03
C ALA A 314 -2.67 -5.88 -3.45
N ALA A 315 -3.57 -5.67 -4.41
CA ALA A 315 -3.26 -5.25 -5.77
C ALA A 315 -4.12 -4.04 -6.18
N ALA A 316 -3.74 -3.39 -7.28
CA ALA A 316 -4.53 -2.33 -7.90
C ALA A 316 -5.42 -2.86 -9.03
N MET A 317 -6.42 -2.05 -9.38
CA MET A 317 -7.24 -2.17 -10.59
C MET A 317 -7.29 -0.80 -11.27
N ALA A 318 -7.14 -0.77 -12.60
CA ALA A 318 -7.20 0.44 -13.40
C ALA A 318 -8.28 0.31 -14.48
N VAL A 319 -9.29 1.16 -14.41
CA VAL A 319 -10.42 1.16 -15.36
C VAL A 319 -10.30 2.39 -16.25
N VAL A 320 -10.10 2.18 -17.54
CA VAL A 320 -10.01 3.25 -18.53
C VAL A 320 -11.39 3.51 -19.12
N ASN A 321 -11.70 4.79 -19.31
CA ASN A 321 -12.99 5.31 -19.76
C ASN A 321 -12.84 6.32 -20.90
N GLY A 322 -13.91 6.52 -21.67
CA GLY A 322 -13.99 7.52 -22.73
C GLY A 322 -13.31 7.14 -24.06
N PRO A 323 -13.22 8.09 -25.01
CA PRO A 323 -12.79 7.85 -26.39
C PRO A 323 -11.41 7.20 -26.55
N VAL A 324 -10.47 7.50 -25.64
CA VAL A 324 -9.08 6.99 -25.71
C VAL A 324 -9.01 5.47 -25.86
N ARG A 325 -9.95 4.72 -25.28
CA ARG A 325 -9.97 3.26 -25.35
C ARG A 325 -10.04 2.76 -26.78
N ASN A 326 -10.88 3.40 -27.59
CA ASN A 326 -11.06 3.05 -29.00
C ASN A 326 -9.88 3.57 -29.83
N GLU A 327 -9.39 4.77 -29.53
CA GLU A 327 -8.25 5.39 -30.22
C GLU A 327 -6.97 4.55 -30.12
N ILE A 328 -6.71 3.95 -28.96
CA ILE A 328 -5.49 3.16 -28.71
C ILE A 328 -5.71 1.63 -28.77
N GLY A 329 -6.91 1.19 -29.14
CA GLY A 329 -7.23 -0.24 -29.30
C GLY A 329 -7.22 -1.03 -27.98
N MET A 330 -7.64 -0.42 -26.87
CA MET A 330 -7.88 -1.17 -25.63
C MET A 330 -9.03 -2.15 -25.81
N ASN A 331 -8.90 -3.35 -25.23
CA ASN A 331 -9.96 -4.35 -25.28
C ASN A 331 -10.91 -4.20 -24.09
N CYS A 332 -12.20 -4.05 -24.37
CA CYS A 332 -13.30 -4.10 -23.38
C CYS A 332 -14.23 -5.31 -23.60
N GLY A 333 -13.97 -6.13 -24.63
CA GLY A 333 -14.81 -7.24 -25.09
C GLY A 333 -14.34 -8.62 -24.61
N VAL A 334 -14.39 -9.62 -25.49
CA VAL A 334 -13.99 -11.00 -25.18
C VAL A 334 -12.55 -11.02 -24.67
N GLY A 335 -12.34 -11.57 -23.47
CA GLY A 335 -11.02 -11.71 -22.87
C GLY A 335 -10.38 -10.39 -22.41
N ALA A 336 -11.15 -9.31 -22.19
CA ALA A 336 -10.64 -8.00 -21.79
C ALA A 336 -9.75 -7.98 -20.52
N LEU A 337 -9.98 -8.90 -19.59
CA LEU A 337 -9.17 -9.07 -18.37
C LEU A 337 -7.99 -10.05 -18.55
N GLY A 338 -7.76 -10.51 -19.78
CA GLY A 338 -6.70 -11.46 -20.14
C GLY A 338 -5.62 -10.84 -21.05
N PRO A 339 -4.62 -11.62 -21.47
CA PRO A 339 -3.44 -11.13 -22.19
C PRO A 339 -3.70 -10.88 -23.69
N TYR A 340 -4.94 -10.59 -24.10
CA TYR A 340 -5.36 -10.53 -25.50
C TYR A 340 -5.38 -9.10 -26.08
N SER A 341 -4.90 -8.11 -25.33
CA SER A 341 -4.70 -6.74 -25.81
C SER A 341 -3.35 -6.23 -25.37
N HIS A 342 -2.55 -5.77 -26.33
CA HIS A 342 -1.25 -5.17 -26.08
C HIS A 342 -1.40 -3.90 -25.22
N ALA A 343 -2.39 -3.05 -25.50
CA ALA A 343 -2.67 -1.84 -24.73
C ALA A 343 -3.01 -2.18 -23.26
N ASN A 344 -4.00 -3.05 -23.01
CA ASN A 344 -4.36 -3.44 -21.63
C ASN A 344 -3.15 -4.03 -20.87
N ALA A 345 -2.40 -4.93 -21.53
CA ALA A 345 -1.27 -5.62 -20.92
C ALA A 345 -0.14 -4.65 -20.54
N THR A 346 0.28 -3.80 -21.48
CA THR A 346 1.45 -2.93 -21.32
C THR A 346 1.16 -1.67 -20.51
N ILE A 347 -0.04 -1.08 -20.58
CA ILE A 347 -0.45 0.01 -19.69
C ILE A 347 -0.44 -0.47 -18.24
N GLY A 348 -1.06 -1.62 -17.98
CA GLY A 348 -1.13 -2.17 -16.63
C GLY A 348 0.23 -2.58 -16.07
N ARG A 349 1.10 -3.12 -16.93
CA ARG A 349 2.49 -3.44 -16.57
C ARG A 349 3.32 -2.18 -16.33
N ALA A 350 3.17 -1.15 -17.17
CA ALA A 350 3.82 0.16 -16.99
C ALA A 350 3.42 0.79 -15.65
N PHE A 351 2.13 0.70 -15.28
CA PHE A 351 1.66 1.17 -13.98
C PHE A 351 2.35 0.45 -12.81
N GLY A 352 2.59 -0.86 -12.92
CA GLY A 352 3.36 -1.63 -11.95
C GLY A 352 4.82 -1.20 -11.86
N LEU A 353 5.51 -1.11 -13.01
CA LEU A 353 6.92 -0.74 -13.08
C LEU A 353 7.18 0.69 -12.58
N LEU A 354 6.38 1.67 -13.04
CA LEU A 354 6.50 3.04 -12.57
C LEU A 354 6.20 3.12 -11.06
N SER A 355 5.22 2.36 -10.56
CA SER A 355 4.89 2.38 -9.14
C SER A 355 6.05 1.87 -8.28
N GLN A 356 6.75 0.81 -8.67
CA GLN A 356 7.88 0.30 -7.88
C GLN A 356 9.12 1.19 -7.98
N ASN A 357 9.43 1.72 -9.17
CA ASN A 357 10.68 2.43 -9.43
C ASN A 357 10.60 3.90 -9.01
N LEU A 358 9.46 4.56 -9.23
CA LEU A 358 9.29 5.98 -8.96
C LEU A 358 9.00 6.29 -7.50
N GLN A 359 8.43 5.34 -6.74
CA GLN A 359 8.25 5.49 -5.30
C GLN A 359 9.48 5.07 -4.48
N GLY A 360 10.53 4.56 -5.13
CA GLY A 360 11.72 4.07 -4.45
C GLY A 360 11.56 2.74 -3.73
N GLY A 361 10.66 1.86 -4.17
CA GLY A 361 10.56 0.54 -3.60
C GLY A 361 9.39 -0.29 -4.09
N SER A 362 9.52 -1.61 -3.99
CA SER A 362 8.46 -2.64 -3.89
C SER A 362 9.18 -3.94 -3.51
N VAL A 363 10.12 -3.81 -2.58
CA VAL A 363 11.16 -4.79 -2.28
C VAL A 363 10.62 -5.73 -1.20
N VAL A 364 10.62 -7.01 -1.52
CA VAL A 364 10.15 -8.06 -0.62
C VAL A 364 10.93 -8.03 0.69
N GLY A 365 10.20 -7.98 1.81
CA GLY A 365 10.79 -7.92 3.16
C GLY A 365 11.28 -6.53 3.57
N GLU A 366 11.17 -5.51 2.71
CA GLU A 366 11.55 -4.14 3.06
C GLU A 366 10.44 -3.12 2.79
N THR A 367 9.90 -3.04 1.57
CA THR A 367 8.77 -2.14 1.25
C THR A 367 7.54 -2.89 0.75
N PHE A 368 7.60 -4.22 0.68
CA PHE A 368 6.47 -5.10 0.44
C PHE A 368 6.53 -6.30 1.40
N MET A 369 5.44 -6.57 2.13
CA MET A 369 5.39 -7.53 3.24
C MET A 369 4.27 -8.56 3.09
N GLY A 370 3.67 -8.69 1.89
CA GLY A 370 2.54 -9.58 1.65
C GLY A 370 2.98 -11.03 1.78
N SER A 371 2.36 -11.78 2.70
CA SER A 371 2.78 -13.15 3.01
C SER A 371 2.64 -14.09 1.79
N LEU A 372 1.52 -14.01 1.07
CA LEU A 372 1.24 -14.85 -0.11
C LEU A 372 1.62 -14.18 -1.44
N GLY A 373 1.77 -12.86 -1.47
CA GLY A 373 1.76 -12.08 -2.71
C GLY A 373 0.41 -12.11 -3.44
N ASN A 374 0.35 -11.51 -4.63
CA ASN A 374 -0.86 -11.43 -5.46
C ASN A 374 -0.51 -11.32 -6.94
N ASN A 375 -0.95 -12.30 -7.74
CA ASN A 375 -0.63 -12.36 -9.18
C ASN A 375 -1.27 -11.23 -10.00
N TYR A 376 -2.33 -10.58 -9.51
CA TYR A 376 -2.88 -9.41 -10.20
C TYR A 376 -1.88 -8.27 -10.29
N THR A 377 -0.86 -8.21 -9.43
CA THR A 377 0.14 -7.13 -9.42
C THR A 377 1.07 -7.08 -10.63
N TYR A 378 1.06 -8.10 -11.51
CA TYR A 378 1.81 -8.06 -12.78
C TYR A 378 1.16 -7.15 -13.83
N ASN A 379 -0.17 -7.02 -13.81
CA ASN A 379 -0.92 -6.17 -14.76
C ASN A 379 -1.83 -5.14 -14.07
N ASN A 380 -2.08 -5.27 -12.76
CA ASN A 380 -2.92 -4.38 -11.97
C ASN A 380 -4.36 -4.27 -12.50
N LEU A 381 -4.94 -5.42 -12.91
CA LEU A 381 -6.30 -5.56 -13.45
C LEU A 381 -6.67 -4.36 -14.34
N THR A 382 -5.88 -4.12 -15.39
CA THR A 382 -6.02 -2.93 -16.23
C THR A 382 -6.88 -3.24 -17.45
N PHE A 383 -8.01 -2.56 -17.58
CA PHE A 383 -8.95 -2.80 -18.67
C PHE A 383 -9.77 -1.55 -19.03
N ALA A 384 -10.40 -1.61 -20.19
CA ALA A 384 -11.37 -0.62 -20.67
C ALA A 384 -12.79 -1.02 -20.25
N GLU A 385 -13.59 -0.08 -19.73
CA GLU A 385 -15.04 -0.30 -19.59
C GLU A 385 -15.69 -0.44 -20.98
N ASN A 386 -16.68 -1.33 -21.10
CA ASN A 386 -17.46 -1.52 -22.31
C ASN A 386 -18.72 -0.64 -22.28
N GLU A 387 -18.54 0.65 -22.57
CA GLU A 387 -19.60 1.66 -22.45
C GLU A 387 -20.73 1.42 -23.45
N GLU A 388 -20.39 1.00 -24.67
CA GLU A 388 -21.35 0.80 -25.75
C GLU A 388 -22.27 -0.41 -25.51
N ARG A 389 -21.84 -1.36 -24.66
CA ARG A 389 -22.65 -2.53 -24.28
C ARG A 389 -23.18 -2.45 -22.84
N SER A 390 -22.78 -1.45 -22.07
CA SER A 390 -23.34 -1.17 -20.75
C SER A 390 -24.77 -0.68 -20.88
N PRO A 391 -25.73 -1.22 -20.10
CA PRO A 391 -27.08 -0.66 -20.06
C PRO A 391 -27.17 0.58 -19.16
N TRP A 392 -26.07 0.97 -18.51
CA TRP A 392 -26.01 2.09 -17.60
C TRP A 392 -24.89 3.06 -17.96
N GLU A 393 -24.97 4.26 -17.35
CA GLU A 393 -23.95 5.29 -17.47
C GLU A 393 -22.54 4.79 -17.07
N PRO A 394 -21.50 5.18 -17.83
CA PRO A 394 -20.12 4.79 -17.57
C PRO A 394 -19.59 5.26 -16.21
N LEU A 395 -18.59 4.55 -15.68
CA LEU A 395 -17.99 4.83 -14.37
C LEU A 395 -17.49 6.29 -14.25
N HIS A 396 -16.75 6.79 -15.23
CA HIS A 396 -16.17 8.13 -15.16
C HIS A 396 -17.21 9.25 -15.07
N VAL A 397 -18.35 9.10 -15.75
CA VAL A 397 -19.45 10.08 -15.69
C VAL A 397 -20.09 10.07 -14.29
N GLN A 398 -20.24 8.88 -13.67
CA GLN A 398 -20.65 8.79 -12.27
C GLN A 398 -19.64 9.40 -11.29
N LYS A 399 -18.37 9.55 -11.71
CA LYS A 399 -17.32 10.25 -10.95
C LYS A 399 -17.23 11.74 -11.29
N GLY A 400 -18.15 12.26 -12.11
CA GLY A 400 -18.32 13.69 -12.38
C GLY A 400 -17.62 14.20 -13.64
N PHE A 401 -17.15 13.32 -14.53
CA PHE A 401 -16.52 13.70 -15.80
C PHE A 401 -17.54 13.76 -16.96
N ASP A 402 -17.24 14.53 -18.00
CA ASP A 402 -18.04 14.52 -19.25
C ASP A 402 -17.86 13.19 -19.99
N ALA A 403 -18.92 12.71 -20.65
CA ALA A 403 -18.90 11.44 -21.38
C ALA A 403 -17.86 11.37 -22.51
N ARG A 404 -17.34 12.51 -22.97
CA ARG A 404 -16.28 12.57 -23.99
C ARG A 404 -14.89 12.72 -23.39
N THR A 405 -14.77 12.94 -22.08
CA THR A 405 -13.48 13.02 -21.41
C THR A 405 -12.90 11.62 -21.25
N SER A 406 -11.67 11.44 -21.73
CA SER A 406 -10.96 10.19 -21.48
C SER A 406 -10.40 10.20 -20.06
N THR A 407 -10.62 9.14 -19.30
CA THR A 407 -10.15 9.07 -17.90
C THR A 407 -9.59 7.70 -17.55
N VAL A 408 -8.86 7.64 -16.44
CA VAL A 408 -8.50 6.39 -15.77
C VAL A 408 -8.87 6.44 -14.30
N SER A 409 -9.61 5.43 -13.83
CA SER A 409 -10.00 5.25 -12.43
C SER A 409 -9.10 4.20 -11.77
N ILE A 410 -8.59 4.50 -10.58
CA ILE A 410 -7.71 3.59 -9.83
C ILE A 410 -8.44 3.07 -8.59
N PHE A 411 -8.35 1.76 -8.38
CA PHE A 411 -8.84 1.07 -7.19
C PHE A 411 -7.69 0.32 -6.51
N HIS A 412 -7.82 0.08 -5.21
CA HIS A 412 -6.84 -0.68 -4.42
C HIS A 412 -7.53 -1.69 -3.50
N GLY A 413 -6.90 -2.85 -3.32
CA GLY A 413 -7.43 -3.94 -2.50
C GLY A 413 -7.21 -5.25 -3.23
N CYS A 414 -8.07 -5.54 -4.20
CA CYS A 414 -8.01 -6.62 -5.19
C CYS A 414 -7.34 -7.91 -4.68
N ARG A 415 -7.66 -8.33 -3.46
CA ARG A 415 -7.10 -9.52 -2.80
C ARG A 415 -8.17 -10.58 -2.51
N SER A 416 -9.42 -10.21 -2.74
CA SER A 416 -10.59 -11.08 -2.69
C SER A 416 -11.30 -10.99 -4.04
N THR A 417 -11.63 -12.15 -4.61
CA THR A 417 -12.42 -12.25 -5.84
C THR A 417 -13.41 -13.40 -5.69
N THR A 418 -14.69 -13.12 -5.90
CA THR A 418 -15.72 -14.14 -6.09
C THR A 418 -16.27 -14.05 -7.50
N PHE A 419 -16.74 -15.16 -8.06
CA PHE A 419 -17.31 -15.18 -9.41
C PHE A 419 -18.59 -16.00 -9.45
N SER A 420 -19.44 -15.69 -10.42
CA SER A 420 -20.67 -16.43 -10.68
C SER A 420 -21.00 -16.40 -12.16
N LEU A 421 -21.95 -17.25 -12.56
CA LEU A 421 -22.45 -17.36 -13.93
C LEU A 421 -23.88 -16.82 -14.01
N GLY A 422 -23.99 -15.60 -14.52
CA GLY A 422 -25.24 -14.86 -14.64
C GLY A 422 -25.98 -14.75 -13.31
N LEU A 423 -27.27 -14.41 -13.41
CA LEU A 423 -28.23 -14.50 -12.33
C LEU A 423 -29.15 -15.69 -12.61
N ARG A 424 -29.40 -16.56 -11.63
CA ARG A 424 -30.36 -17.67 -11.73
C ARG A 424 -31.80 -17.20 -11.45
N LYS A 425 -32.82 -18.03 -11.70
CA LYS A 425 -34.22 -17.57 -11.64
C LYS A 425 -34.72 -17.41 -10.21
N GLU A 426 -34.43 -18.38 -9.35
CA GLU A 426 -35.05 -18.50 -8.03
C GLU A 426 -34.24 -17.79 -6.95
N TYR A 427 -32.95 -18.13 -6.79
CA TYR A 427 -32.14 -17.73 -5.63
C TYR A 427 -30.99 -16.76 -5.95
N TRP A 428 -31.11 -15.95 -7.01
CA TRP A 428 -29.98 -15.11 -7.41
C TRP A 428 -29.62 -14.03 -6.40
N ARG A 429 -30.60 -13.55 -5.62
CA ARG A 429 -30.35 -12.52 -4.58
C ARG A 429 -29.51 -13.11 -3.45
N GLU A 430 -29.81 -14.34 -3.06
CA GLU A 430 -29.05 -15.12 -2.09
C GLU A 430 -27.66 -15.43 -2.60
N HIS A 431 -27.51 -15.81 -3.88
CA HIS A 431 -26.19 -16.01 -4.46
C HIS A 431 -25.36 -14.70 -4.46
N VAL A 432 -25.96 -13.55 -4.77
CA VAL A 432 -25.28 -12.25 -4.68
C VAL A 432 -24.90 -11.93 -3.23
N ARG A 433 -25.82 -12.14 -2.27
CA ARG A 433 -25.52 -12.00 -0.83
C ARG A 433 -24.33 -12.86 -0.41
N ASP A 434 -24.31 -14.12 -0.80
CA ASP A 434 -23.26 -15.05 -0.41
C ASP A 434 -21.92 -14.66 -1.05
N MET A 435 -21.91 -14.16 -2.29
CA MET A 435 -20.72 -13.57 -2.92
C MET A 435 -20.21 -12.32 -2.19
N LEU A 436 -21.11 -11.44 -1.72
CA LEU A 436 -20.77 -10.24 -0.95
C LEU A 436 -20.18 -10.61 0.43
N LEU A 437 -20.77 -11.60 1.12
CA LEU A 437 -20.25 -12.13 2.38
C LEU A 437 -18.91 -12.86 2.22
N GLY A 438 -18.62 -13.37 1.02
CA GLY A 438 -17.31 -13.94 0.66
C GLY A 438 -16.25 -12.90 0.28
N THR A 439 -16.63 -11.62 0.13
CA THR A 439 -15.71 -10.50 -0.12
C THR A 439 -15.23 -9.91 1.21
N ASP A 440 -14.00 -9.37 1.28
CA ASP A 440 -13.49 -8.84 2.55
C ASP A 440 -14.26 -7.59 3.03
N ALA A 441 -14.56 -7.53 4.33
CA ALA A 441 -15.46 -6.52 4.91
C ALA A 441 -14.89 -5.09 4.98
N ILE A 442 -13.61 -4.88 4.66
CA ILE A 442 -12.96 -3.56 4.76
C ILE A 442 -12.67 -2.93 3.39
N THR A 443 -12.90 -3.67 2.30
CA THR A 443 -12.73 -3.18 0.94
C THR A 443 -14.05 -3.32 0.21
N ALA A 444 -14.68 -2.19 -0.11
CA ALA A 444 -15.98 -2.20 -0.75
C ALA A 444 -15.96 -2.95 -2.10
N PRO A 445 -17.09 -3.58 -2.48
CA PRO A 445 -17.15 -4.40 -3.68
C PRO A 445 -17.18 -3.53 -4.93
N THR A 446 -16.38 -3.93 -5.92
CA THR A 446 -16.51 -3.50 -7.31
C THR A 446 -16.99 -4.69 -8.13
N LEU A 447 -18.22 -4.61 -8.62
CA LEU A 447 -18.82 -5.60 -9.52
C LEU A 447 -18.28 -5.39 -10.93
N VAL A 448 -17.72 -6.43 -11.51
CA VAL A 448 -17.20 -6.45 -12.88
C VAL A 448 -18.06 -7.42 -13.68
N LEU A 449 -18.92 -6.85 -14.53
CA LEU A 449 -20.05 -7.57 -15.13
C LEU A 449 -19.87 -7.74 -16.64
N ASP A 450 -20.03 -8.97 -17.14
CA ASP A 450 -20.32 -9.18 -18.56
C ASP A 450 -21.65 -8.48 -18.94
N PRO A 451 -21.80 -7.91 -20.15
CA PRO A 451 -23.02 -7.22 -20.53
C PRO A 451 -24.29 -8.09 -20.45
N ILE A 452 -24.19 -9.42 -20.61
CA ILE A 452 -25.32 -10.34 -20.38
C ILE A 452 -25.78 -10.27 -18.93
N CYS A 453 -24.85 -10.31 -17.96
CA CYS A 453 -25.19 -10.25 -16.55
C CYS A 453 -25.73 -8.87 -16.16
N ALA A 454 -25.15 -7.79 -16.70
CA ALA A 454 -25.65 -6.43 -16.50
C ALA A 454 -27.13 -6.30 -16.90
N ARG A 455 -27.52 -6.83 -18.06
CA ARG A 455 -28.95 -6.86 -18.47
C ARG A 455 -29.81 -7.76 -17.59
N GLN A 456 -29.29 -8.87 -17.09
CA GLN A 456 -30.05 -9.72 -16.17
C GLN A 456 -30.41 -9.00 -14.85
N PHE A 457 -29.55 -8.09 -14.36
CA PHE A 457 -29.88 -7.24 -13.21
C PHE A 457 -31.05 -6.30 -13.51
N ILE A 458 -31.21 -5.86 -14.77
CA ILE A 458 -32.39 -5.11 -15.21
C ILE A 458 -33.60 -6.05 -15.32
N ASP A 459 -33.49 -7.11 -16.12
CA ASP A 459 -34.62 -7.99 -16.45
C ASP A 459 -35.22 -8.71 -15.23
N ARG A 460 -34.40 -9.00 -14.21
CA ARG A 460 -34.82 -9.76 -13.02
C ARG A 460 -34.81 -8.96 -11.73
N GLY A 461 -33.94 -7.96 -11.65
CA GLY A 461 -33.83 -7.07 -10.51
C GLY A 461 -34.74 -5.84 -10.63
N GLY A 462 -35.10 -5.45 -11.85
CA GLY A 462 -35.79 -4.19 -12.13
C GLY A 462 -34.85 -2.97 -12.05
N PHE A 463 -33.52 -3.17 -12.03
CA PHE A 463 -32.53 -2.12 -11.78
C PHE A 463 -32.23 -1.29 -13.03
N VAL A 464 -33.24 -0.62 -13.56
CA VAL A 464 -33.13 0.24 -14.76
C VAL A 464 -32.10 1.33 -14.53
N ASN A 465 -32.07 1.94 -13.34
CA ASN A 465 -31.00 2.86 -12.96
C ASN A 465 -29.87 2.10 -12.26
N LYS A 466 -28.62 2.50 -12.53
CA LYS A 466 -27.45 1.91 -11.86
C LYS A 466 -27.50 2.09 -10.35
N GLN A 467 -28.10 3.19 -9.88
CA GLN A 467 -28.30 3.46 -8.46
C GLN A 467 -29.16 2.39 -7.78
N ASP A 468 -30.18 1.87 -8.45
CA ASP A 468 -31.04 0.81 -7.89
C ASP A 468 -30.24 -0.47 -7.60
N LEU A 469 -29.26 -0.78 -8.46
CA LEU A 469 -28.33 -1.89 -8.24
C LEU A 469 -27.38 -1.59 -7.07
N LEU A 470 -26.82 -0.38 -6.99
CA LEU A 470 -25.93 0.01 -5.88
C LEU A 470 -26.64 -0.07 -4.52
N ASP A 471 -27.88 0.43 -4.45
CA ASP A 471 -28.72 0.38 -3.26
C ASP A 471 -29.06 -1.07 -2.89
N PHE A 472 -29.40 -1.91 -3.87
CA PHE A 472 -29.60 -3.33 -3.64
C PHE A 472 -28.35 -4.00 -3.08
N ILE A 473 -27.16 -3.73 -3.62
CA ILE A 473 -25.90 -4.30 -3.11
C ILE A 473 -25.63 -3.83 -1.67
N TYR A 474 -25.87 -2.56 -1.38
CA TYR A 474 -25.75 -2.02 -0.02
C TYR A 474 -26.70 -2.75 0.94
N GLU A 475 -28.00 -2.77 0.66
CA GLU A 475 -29.01 -3.41 1.53
C GLU A 475 -28.82 -4.93 1.67
N THR A 476 -28.25 -5.58 0.66
CA THR A 476 -27.97 -7.02 0.70
C THR A 476 -26.71 -7.35 1.51
N ALA A 477 -25.72 -6.44 1.53
CA ALA A 477 -24.45 -6.64 2.21
C ALA A 477 -24.56 -6.39 3.72
N GLN A 478 -25.23 -7.29 4.44
CA GLN A 478 -25.43 -7.21 5.89
C GLN A 478 -24.95 -8.47 6.61
N MET A 479 -24.51 -8.31 7.86
CA MET A 479 -24.23 -9.43 8.76
C MET A 479 -24.53 -9.05 10.23
N PRO A 480 -24.73 -10.01 11.15
CA PRO A 480 -24.90 -9.72 12.56
C PRO A 480 -23.74 -8.89 13.12
N ALA A 481 -24.03 -7.86 13.92
CA ALA A 481 -23.03 -6.93 14.45
C ALA A 481 -21.92 -7.66 15.23
N GLY A 482 -22.26 -8.67 16.01
CA GLY A 482 -21.30 -9.49 16.74
C GLY A 482 -20.32 -10.19 15.81
N ARG A 483 -20.80 -10.75 14.69
CA ARG A 483 -19.95 -11.35 13.65
C ARG A 483 -19.10 -10.31 12.93
N TYR A 484 -19.66 -9.15 12.59
CA TYR A 484 -18.93 -8.06 11.93
C TYR A 484 -17.75 -7.59 12.78
N TRP A 485 -18.00 -7.32 14.06
CA TRP A 485 -16.97 -6.89 14.99
C TRP A 485 -15.95 -7.99 15.30
N ASP A 486 -16.32 -9.26 15.22
CA ASP A 486 -15.40 -10.39 15.39
C ASP A 486 -14.49 -10.65 14.16
N LEU A 487 -14.74 -10.01 13.01
CA LEU A 487 -13.85 -10.11 11.86
C LEU A 487 -12.51 -9.41 12.17
N GLN A 488 -11.41 -10.15 12.07
CA GLN A 488 -10.06 -9.63 12.32
C GLN A 488 -9.73 -8.35 11.54
N LEU A 489 -10.15 -8.26 10.27
CA LEU A 489 -9.92 -7.06 9.47
C LEU A 489 -10.72 -5.86 10.01
N VAL A 490 -11.94 -6.09 10.52
CA VAL A 490 -12.76 -5.04 11.13
C VAL A 490 -12.13 -4.60 12.46
N GLN A 491 -11.66 -5.53 13.28
CA GLN A 491 -10.91 -5.23 14.51
C GLN A 491 -9.69 -4.34 14.24
N ASN A 492 -8.94 -4.63 13.17
CA ASN A 492 -7.69 -3.92 12.91
C ASN A 492 -7.88 -2.52 12.31
N TYR A 493 -8.90 -2.33 11.47
CA TYR A 493 -9.01 -1.14 10.62
C TYR A 493 -10.26 -0.28 10.84
N ILE A 494 -11.29 -0.82 11.48
CA ILE A 494 -12.59 -0.12 11.68
C ILE A 494 -12.89 0.07 13.15
N TYR A 495 -12.72 -0.97 13.99
CA TYR A 495 -13.10 -0.92 15.40
C TYR A 495 -12.42 0.21 16.20
N PRO A 496 -11.10 0.47 16.07
CA PRO A 496 -10.46 1.61 16.74
C PRO A 496 -11.09 2.95 16.34
N ARG A 497 -11.40 3.13 15.05
CA ARG A 497 -12.02 4.36 14.55
C ARG A 497 -13.44 4.53 15.08
N ALA A 498 -14.20 3.44 15.16
CA ALA A 498 -15.54 3.44 15.73
C ALA A 498 -15.51 3.83 17.22
N THR A 499 -14.57 3.28 18.00
CA THR A 499 -14.44 3.61 19.44
C THR A 499 -13.92 5.03 19.69
N PHE A 500 -13.30 5.67 18.70
CA PHE A 500 -13.00 7.11 18.70
C PHE A 500 -14.20 8.00 18.35
N GLY A 501 -15.37 7.42 18.06
CA GLY A 501 -16.56 8.20 17.69
C GLY A 501 -16.55 8.66 16.22
N GLU A 502 -15.72 8.07 15.36
CA GLU A 502 -15.69 8.43 13.93
C GLU A 502 -16.92 7.85 13.19
N GLU A 503 -17.82 8.73 12.74
CA GLU A 503 -18.99 8.33 11.96
C GLU A 503 -18.64 8.07 10.48
N PRO A 504 -19.30 7.09 9.80
CA PRO A 504 -20.45 6.31 10.27
C PRO A 504 -20.06 5.03 11.07
N MET A 505 -18.78 4.80 11.35
CA MET A 505 -18.32 3.55 11.99
C MET A 505 -18.76 3.46 13.44
N ALA A 506 -18.73 4.58 14.17
CA ALA A 506 -19.19 4.66 15.56
C ALA A 506 -20.67 4.28 15.71
N GLY A 507 -21.53 4.71 14.77
CA GLY A 507 -22.94 4.32 14.75
C GLY A 507 -23.17 2.80 14.74
N LYS A 508 -22.24 2.01 14.17
CA LYS A 508 -22.31 0.54 14.12
C LYS A 508 -22.02 -0.16 15.46
N LEU A 509 -21.61 0.58 16.49
CA LEU A 509 -21.45 0.04 17.86
C LEU A 509 -22.79 0.00 18.63
N LYS A 510 -23.81 0.72 18.17
CA LYS A 510 -25.12 0.83 18.83
C LYS A 510 -25.97 -0.45 18.75
N PRO A 511 -26.06 -1.16 17.61
CA PRO A 511 -26.89 -2.36 17.49
C PRO A 511 -26.42 -3.50 18.37
N GLY A 512 -27.35 -4.32 18.86
CA GLY A 512 -27.05 -5.56 19.57
C GLY A 512 -26.35 -6.61 18.70
N LYS A 513 -25.68 -7.59 19.32
CA LYS A 513 -24.83 -8.58 18.63
C LYS A 513 -25.52 -9.34 17.50
N ASP A 514 -26.82 -9.58 17.60
CA ASP A 514 -27.62 -10.36 16.64
C ASP A 514 -28.33 -9.46 15.61
N GLU A 515 -28.28 -8.13 15.79
CA GLU A 515 -28.85 -7.18 14.84
C GLU A 515 -27.95 -7.06 13.61
N LEU A 516 -28.59 -6.91 12.44
CA LEU A 516 -27.87 -6.78 11.17
C LEU A 516 -27.28 -5.38 11.02
N VAL A 517 -26.01 -5.33 10.62
CA VAL A 517 -25.33 -4.11 10.21
C VAL A 517 -24.87 -4.22 8.76
N HIS A 518 -24.96 -3.13 8.02
CA HIS A 518 -24.37 -3.03 6.69
C HIS A 518 -22.85 -3.16 6.78
N ILE A 519 -22.26 -3.92 5.88
CA ILE A 519 -20.81 -4.20 5.87
C ILE A 519 -20.08 -3.01 5.26
N PHE A 520 -20.57 -2.51 4.13
CA PHE A 520 -19.95 -1.45 3.34
C PHE A 520 -20.67 -0.10 3.49
N ARG A 521 -20.10 0.97 2.92
CA ARG A 521 -20.79 2.27 2.76
C ARG A 521 -21.34 2.38 1.34
N PRO A 522 -22.52 2.99 1.11
CA PRO A 522 -23.12 3.07 -0.21
C PRO A 522 -22.20 3.69 -1.26
N GLN A 523 -21.53 4.79 -0.93
CA GLN A 523 -20.67 5.54 -1.85
C GLN A 523 -19.39 4.81 -2.28
N ASP A 524 -19.01 3.72 -1.60
CA ASP A 524 -17.80 2.96 -1.91
C ASP A 524 -18.08 1.77 -2.86
N ILE A 525 -19.34 1.43 -3.13
CA ILE A 525 -19.73 0.33 -4.01
C ILE A 525 -19.65 0.79 -5.46
N ASN A 526 -19.07 -0.02 -6.34
CA ASN A 526 -18.91 0.31 -7.75
C ASN A 526 -19.37 -0.83 -8.66
N VAL A 527 -19.79 -0.49 -9.87
CA VAL A 527 -20.20 -1.44 -10.92
C VAL A 527 -19.57 -1.00 -12.22
N VAL A 528 -18.90 -1.91 -12.92
CA VAL A 528 -18.24 -1.69 -14.20
C VAL A 528 -18.65 -2.80 -15.16
N VAL A 529 -19.03 -2.45 -16.38
CA VAL A 529 -19.39 -3.42 -17.43
C VAL A 529 -18.19 -3.67 -18.33
N VAL A 530 -17.81 -4.94 -18.51
CA VAL A 530 -16.71 -5.36 -19.38
C VAL A 530 -16.96 -6.80 -19.82
N GLY A 531 -16.56 -7.16 -21.03
CA GLY A 531 -16.79 -8.49 -21.58
C GLY A 531 -17.44 -8.45 -22.94
N GLY A 532 -17.42 -9.60 -23.61
CA GLY A 532 -17.84 -9.74 -25.00
C GLY A 532 -19.12 -10.54 -25.19
N GLU A 533 -19.87 -10.83 -24.13
CA GLU A 533 -21.16 -11.53 -24.18
C GLU A 533 -21.08 -12.96 -24.72
N SER A 534 -19.90 -13.55 -24.71
CA SER A 534 -19.72 -14.97 -24.98
C SER A 534 -20.37 -15.83 -23.89
N ASN A 535 -20.41 -15.33 -22.65
CA ASN A 535 -21.09 -15.96 -21.52
C ASN A 535 -21.31 -14.94 -20.39
N GLY A 536 -22.35 -15.11 -19.57
CA GLY A 536 -22.68 -14.18 -18.49
C GLY A 536 -21.84 -14.31 -17.22
N TYR A 537 -20.59 -14.76 -17.31
CA TYR A 537 -19.70 -14.83 -16.15
C TYR A 537 -19.36 -13.42 -15.66
N TRP A 538 -19.36 -13.24 -14.35
CA TRP A 538 -19.09 -11.95 -13.72
C TRP A 538 -18.42 -12.16 -12.36
N GLN A 539 -17.81 -11.08 -11.84
CA GLN A 539 -16.95 -11.13 -10.67
C GLN A 539 -17.24 -9.99 -9.70
N ILE A 540 -16.99 -10.22 -8.42
CA ILE A 540 -16.88 -9.17 -7.40
C ILE A 540 -15.44 -9.14 -6.92
N TYR A 541 -14.83 -7.97 -6.99
CA TYR A 541 -13.54 -7.69 -6.38
C TYR A 541 -13.73 -6.85 -5.13
N GLY A 542 -13.07 -7.19 -4.02
CA GLY A 542 -12.87 -6.23 -2.93
C GLY A 542 -11.89 -5.16 -3.41
N ALA A 543 -12.39 -4.03 -3.92
CA ALA A 543 -11.59 -3.00 -4.57
C ALA A 543 -12.12 -1.61 -4.21
N HIS A 544 -11.34 -0.88 -3.43
CA HIS A 544 -11.71 0.46 -2.94
C HIS A 544 -11.28 1.52 -3.95
N TYR A 545 -12.23 2.29 -4.45
CA TYR A 545 -11.99 3.43 -5.33
C TYR A 545 -11.03 4.44 -4.69
N ARG A 546 -10.02 4.91 -5.43
CA ARG A 546 -9.04 5.90 -4.94
C ARG A 546 -9.25 7.25 -5.59
N THR A 547 -9.23 7.29 -6.91
CA THR A 547 -9.35 8.54 -7.68
C THR A 547 -9.64 8.23 -9.15
N THR A 548 -10.06 9.25 -9.89
CA THR A 548 -10.20 9.27 -11.34
C THR A 548 -9.42 10.46 -11.87
N VAL A 549 -8.60 10.26 -12.89
CA VAL A 549 -7.75 11.30 -13.49
C VAL A 549 -8.06 11.43 -14.97
N SER A 550 -8.11 12.68 -15.46
CA SER A 550 -8.24 13.00 -16.88
C SER A 550 -6.99 12.54 -17.63
N VAL A 551 -7.19 11.78 -18.71
CA VAL A 551 -6.13 11.41 -19.67
C VAL A 551 -5.87 12.57 -20.63
N ASP A 552 -6.89 13.37 -20.92
CA ASP A 552 -6.82 14.44 -21.92
C ASP A 552 -5.84 15.56 -21.52
N ASP A 553 -5.57 15.71 -20.22
CA ASP A 553 -4.60 16.66 -19.66
C ASP A 553 -3.13 16.30 -20.00
N TRP A 554 -2.90 15.08 -20.50
CA TRP A 554 -1.57 14.50 -20.75
C TRP A 554 -1.28 14.20 -22.22
N ARG A 555 -2.20 14.56 -23.12
CA ARG A 555 -2.06 14.38 -24.58
C ARG A 555 -1.05 15.34 -25.20
#